data_AF-A0A8X8CTV1-F1
#
_entry.id   AF-A0A8X8CTV1-F1
#
_cell.length_a   1.000
_cell.length_b   1.000
_cell.length_c   1.000
_cell.angle_alpha   90.00
_cell.angle_beta   90.00
_cell.angle_gamma   90.00
#
_symmetry.space_group_name_H-M   'P 1'
#
loop_
_entity.id
_entity.type
_entity.pdbx_description
1 polymer ?
#
loop_
_entity_poly.entity_id
_entity_poly.type
_entity_poly.pdbx_seq_one_letter_code
_entity_poly.pdbx_strand_id
1 'polypeptide(L)'
;MGGSENGATDNQSSSPSTNKATETSLSPDSIINLDQGDPTLFEPYWKKMGDKCTLVIGGCDLMSYFSDISNICWFLQPQLGDAIKGLHRVVGNAVTDGRHIVVGTGSTQLLMAALYALSSPSASHPVSLVAAAPYYSASS
;
A
#
# COMPACT_ATOMS: atom_id res chain seq x y z
N MET A 1 64.52 -19.83 27.13
CA MET A 1 64.48 -21.16 26.46
C MET A 1 63.28 -21.16 25.53
N GLY A 2 63.54 -21.30 24.22
CA GLY A 2 62.63 -21.89 23.22
C GLY A 2 61.42 -21.07 22.76
N GLY A 3 61.40 -20.70 21.47
CA GLY A 3 60.15 -20.43 20.76
C GLY A 3 60.21 -19.45 19.58
N SER A 4 60.76 -19.90 18.44
CA SER A 4 60.48 -19.48 17.06
C SER A 4 58.96 -19.30 16.77
N GLU A 5 58.42 -18.59 15.77
CA GLU A 5 58.85 -18.28 14.41
C GLU A 5 57.85 -17.29 13.74
N ASN A 6 58.24 -16.80 12.56
CA ASN A 6 57.61 -15.83 11.67
C ASN A 6 56.12 -16.06 11.30
N GLY A 7 55.38 -14.96 11.07
CA GLY A 7 54.11 -14.95 10.34
C GLY A 7 54.00 -13.70 9.47
N ALA A 8 53.81 -13.90 8.18
CA ALA A 8 53.92 -12.91 7.10
C ALA A 8 52.83 -11.83 7.12
N THR A 9 53.21 -10.62 6.69
CA THR A 9 52.32 -9.51 6.36
C THR A 9 51.73 -9.70 4.96
N ASP A 10 50.46 -10.06 4.86
CA ASP A 10 49.70 -10.01 3.60
C ASP A 10 49.09 -8.61 3.41
N ASN A 11 49.69 -7.83 2.51
CA ASN A 11 49.12 -6.60 1.98
C ASN A 11 48.09 -6.95 0.89
N GLN A 12 46.80 -6.92 1.22
CA GLN A 12 45.76 -6.90 0.18
C GLN A 12 45.53 -5.45 -0.27
N SER A 13 46.02 -5.13 -1.47
CA SER A 13 45.60 -3.94 -2.21
C SER A 13 44.16 -4.13 -2.68
N SER A 14 43.25 -3.28 -2.22
CA SER A 14 41.88 -3.21 -2.70
C SER A 14 41.84 -2.51 -4.08
N SER A 15 41.50 -3.28 -5.12
CA SER A 15 41.17 -2.72 -6.44
C SER A 15 39.73 -2.17 -6.42
N PRO A 16 39.45 -1.05 -7.09
CA PRO A 16 38.10 -0.49 -7.13
C PRO A 16 37.22 -1.32 -8.07
N SER A 17 36.12 -1.85 -7.54
CA SER A 17 35.07 -2.48 -8.33
C SER A 17 34.33 -1.41 -9.15
N THR A 18 34.59 -1.37 -10.45
CA THR A 18 33.84 -0.56 -11.41
C THR A 18 32.39 -1.04 -11.45
N ASN A 19 31.45 -0.22 -10.96
CA ASN A 19 30.02 -0.45 -11.07
C ASN A 19 29.59 -0.36 -12.54
N LYS A 20 29.63 -1.48 -13.24
CA LYS A 20 29.07 -1.62 -14.59
C LYS A 20 27.55 -1.65 -14.45
N ALA A 21 26.88 -0.58 -14.90
CA ALA A 21 25.43 -0.55 -15.03
C ALA A 21 24.99 -1.79 -15.83
N THR A 22 24.21 -2.65 -15.18
CA THR A 22 23.69 -3.86 -15.82
C THR A 22 22.55 -3.41 -16.73
N GLU A 23 22.82 -3.26 -18.02
CA GLU A 23 21.77 -3.19 -19.02
C GLU A 23 21.06 -4.55 -19.05
N THR A 24 19.88 -4.63 -18.45
CA THR A 24 19.00 -5.79 -18.57
C THR A 24 18.44 -5.82 -19.99
N SER A 25 19.09 -6.53 -20.91
CA SER A 25 18.52 -6.75 -22.25
C SER A 25 17.30 -7.67 -22.12
N LEU A 26 16.12 -7.18 -22.45
CA LEU A 26 14.90 -7.99 -22.49
C LEU A 26 14.95 -8.96 -23.68
N SER A 27 14.41 -10.17 -23.51
CA SER A 27 14.23 -11.13 -24.60
C SER A 27 13.21 -10.58 -25.62
N PRO A 28 13.36 -10.83 -26.93
CA PRO A 28 12.32 -10.51 -27.91
C PRO A 28 10.97 -11.19 -27.62
N ASP A 29 10.96 -12.29 -26.86
CA ASP A 29 9.76 -13.02 -26.46
C ASP A 29 9.18 -12.53 -25.12
N SER A 30 9.67 -11.40 -24.60
CA SER A 30 9.18 -10.86 -23.32
C SER A 30 7.72 -10.42 -23.43
N ILE A 31 6.88 -10.90 -22.51
CA ILE A 31 5.46 -10.57 -22.48
C ILE A 31 5.25 -9.21 -21.82
N ILE A 32 4.57 -8.30 -22.52
CA ILE A 32 4.09 -7.04 -21.94
C ILE A 32 2.72 -7.33 -21.33
N ASN A 33 2.65 -7.39 -19.99
CA ASN A 33 1.41 -7.62 -19.26
C ASN A 33 0.70 -6.28 -19.01
N LEU A 34 -0.46 -6.09 -19.64
CA LEU A 34 -1.37 -4.95 -19.44
C LEU A 34 -2.76 -5.38 -18.97
N ASP A 35 -2.91 -6.63 -18.53
CA ASP A 35 -4.17 -7.19 -18.05
C ASP A 35 -4.54 -6.62 -16.68
N GLN A 36 -3.53 -6.41 -15.84
CA GLN A 36 -3.70 -5.86 -14.49
C GLN A 36 -3.45 -4.36 -14.49
N GLY A 37 -4.35 -3.61 -13.86
CA GLY A 37 -4.16 -2.19 -13.56
C GLY A 37 -3.18 -1.94 -12.41
N ASP A 38 -2.07 -2.68 -12.35
CA ASP A 38 -1.05 -2.54 -11.30
C ASP A 38 -0.35 -1.16 -11.42
N PRO A 39 -0.50 -0.27 -10.42
CA PRO A 39 -0.15 1.15 -10.57
C PRO A 39 1.34 1.45 -10.35
N THR A 40 2.24 0.57 -10.81
CA THR A 40 3.71 0.73 -10.70
C THR A 40 4.24 2.00 -11.38
N LEU A 41 3.46 2.58 -12.29
CA LEU A 41 3.73 3.89 -12.92
C LEU A 41 4.12 4.99 -11.91
N PHE A 42 3.59 4.96 -10.68
CA PHE A 42 3.85 6.00 -9.68
C PHE A 42 5.11 5.75 -8.84
N GLU A 43 5.80 4.61 -8.99
CA GLU A 43 7.01 4.28 -8.22
C GLU A 43 8.11 5.36 -8.32
N PRO A 44 8.44 5.91 -9.50
CA PRO A 44 9.46 6.94 -9.61
C PRO A 44 9.09 8.26 -8.90
N TYR A 45 7.80 8.57 -8.78
CA TYR A 45 7.34 9.74 -8.03
C TYR A 45 7.64 9.55 -6.54
N TRP A 46 7.27 8.41 -5.97
CA TRP A 46 7.50 8.13 -4.55
C TRP A 46 8.99 8.02 -4.22
N LYS A 47 9.82 7.45 -5.09
CA LYS A 47 11.29 7.44 -4.92
C LYS A 47 11.87 8.86 -4.82
N LYS A 48 11.36 9.81 -5.61
CA LYS A 48 11.80 11.22 -5.58
C LYS A 48 11.41 11.95 -4.29
N MET A 49 10.43 11.46 -3.55
CA MET A 49 10.02 12.06 -2.27
C MET A 49 11.06 11.84 -1.16
N GLY A 50 11.99 10.89 -1.34
CA GLY A 50 13.04 10.58 -0.36
C GLY A 50 12.43 10.27 1.00
N ASP A 51 13.03 10.83 2.05
CA ASP A 51 12.64 10.53 3.44
C ASP A 51 11.32 11.18 3.88
N LYS A 52 10.69 12.03 3.04
CA LYS A 52 9.44 12.72 3.39
C LYS A 52 8.27 11.77 3.62
N CYS A 53 8.33 10.58 3.02
CA CYS A 53 7.29 9.55 3.12
C CYS A 53 7.73 8.36 3.97
N THR A 54 8.85 8.46 4.69
CA THR A 54 9.33 7.41 5.58
C THR A 54 8.39 7.27 6.78
N LEU A 55 7.91 6.05 7.00
CA LEU A 55 7.12 5.67 8.17
C LEU A 55 7.97 4.83 9.13
N VAL A 56 8.02 5.22 10.40
CA VAL A 56 8.65 4.45 11.47
C VAL A 56 7.57 3.96 12.41
N ILE A 57 7.50 2.65 12.64
CA ILE A 57 6.56 2.02 13.57
C ILE A 57 7.38 1.42 14.71
N GLY A 58 7.15 1.90 15.93
CA GLY A 58 7.81 1.40 17.14
C GLY A 58 7.35 -0.01 17.50
N GLY A 59 8.17 -0.75 18.24
CA GLY A 59 7.90 -2.15 18.59
C GLY A 59 6.64 -2.38 19.46
N CYS A 60 6.16 -1.34 20.12
CA CYS A 60 4.92 -1.36 20.91
C CYS A 60 3.78 -0.55 20.29
N ASP A 61 3.99 0.04 19.11
CA ASP A 61 2.96 0.80 18.43
C ASP A 61 1.90 -0.14 17.85
N LEU A 62 0.66 0.36 17.71
CA LEU A 62 -0.44 -0.33 17.02
C LEU A 62 -0.80 -1.73 17.56
N MET A 63 -0.44 -2.04 18.82
CA MET A 63 -0.74 -3.34 19.44
C MET A 63 -2.21 -3.52 19.85
N SER A 64 -2.92 -2.42 20.15
CA SER A 64 -4.32 -2.45 20.54
C SER A 64 -5.22 -2.76 19.34
N TYR A 65 -6.26 -3.57 19.54
CA TYR A 65 -7.32 -3.74 18.54
C TYR A 65 -8.06 -2.42 18.26
N PHE A 66 -8.21 -1.57 19.28
CA PHE A 66 -8.98 -0.33 19.18
C PHE A 66 -8.09 0.85 18.79
N SER A 67 -8.57 1.65 17.83
CA SER A 67 -7.96 2.91 17.42
C SER A 67 -8.64 4.09 18.11
N ASP A 68 -9.98 4.14 18.03
CA ASP A 68 -10.81 5.16 18.68
C ASP A 68 -12.20 4.59 18.96
N ILE A 69 -12.47 4.19 20.20
CA ILE A 69 -13.75 3.59 20.60
C ILE A 69 -14.94 4.57 20.52
N SER A 70 -14.69 5.88 20.39
CA SER A 70 -15.75 6.88 20.22
C SER A 70 -16.22 6.99 18.77
N ASN A 71 -15.46 6.46 17.82
CA ASN A 71 -15.79 6.45 16.41
C ASN A 71 -16.65 5.23 16.05
N ILE A 72 -17.63 5.42 15.16
CA ILE A 72 -18.42 4.31 14.60
C ILE A 72 -17.53 3.26 13.94
N CYS A 73 -16.45 3.70 13.28
CA CYS A 73 -15.39 2.84 12.77
C CYS A 73 -14.25 2.86 13.81
N TRP A 74 -14.40 2.09 14.88
CA TRP A 74 -13.48 2.12 16.03
C TRP A 74 -12.05 1.66 15.72
N PHE A 75 -11.85 1.01 14.58
CA PHE A 75 -10.56 0.59 14.04
C PHE A 75 -9.97 1.58 13.03
N LEU A 76 -10.61 2.74 12.82
CA LEU A 76 -10.04 3.85 12.04
C LEU A 76 -9.02 4.61 12.90
N GLN A 77 -7.77 4.66 12.43
CA GLN A 77 -6.77 5.54 13.02
C GLN A 77 -7.17 7.02 12.83
N PRO A 78 -7.21 7.84 13.90
CA PRO A 78 -7.66 9.23 13.82
C PRO A 78 -6.89 10.06 12.77
N GLN A 79 -5.57 9.90 12.71
CA GLN A 79 -4.69 10.63 11.79
C GLN A 79 -5.02 10.30 10.32
N LEU A 80 -5.41 9.06 10.03
CA LEU A 80 -5.86 8.68 8.69
C LEU A 80 -7.21 9.33 8.36
N GLY A 81 -8.14 9.36 9.32
CA GLY A 81 -9.42 10.04 9.16
C GLY A 81 -9.25 11.53 8.83
N ASP A 82 -8.33 12.21 9.51
CA ASP A 82 -8.01 13.61 9.26
C ASP A 82 -7.32 13.82 7.92
N ALA A 83 -6.39 12.93 7.55
CA ALA A 83 -5.72 12.97 6.25
C ALA A 83 -6.70 12.80 5.08
N ILE A 84 -7.66 11.88 5.18
CA ILE A 84 -8.71 11.66 4.16
C ILE A 84 -9.56 12.94 4.00
N LYS A 85 -10.04 13.52 5.10
CA LYS A 85 -10.82 14.77 5.06
C LYS A 85 -10.00 15.93 4.49
N GLY A 86 -8.75 16.05 4.90
CA GLY A 86 -7.82 17.06 4.41
C GLY A 86 -7.59 16.94 2.90
N LEU A 87 -7.35 15.72 2.40
CA LEU A 87 -7.15 15.44 0.99
C LEU A 87 -8.38 15.83 0.16
N HIS A 88 -9.57 15.38 0.56
CA HIS A 88 -10.81 15.72 -0.14
C HIS A 88 -11.11 17.22 -0.14
N ARG A 89 -10.82 17.92 0.96
CA ARG A 89 -10.96 19.39 1.03
C ARG A 89 -10.01 20.11 0.09
N VAL A 90 -8.75 19.68 0.00
CA VAL A 90 -7.73 20.33 -0.86
C VAL A 90 -7.99 20.05 -2.33
N VAL A 91 -8.34 18.81 -2.68
CA VAL A 91 -8.60 18.40 -4.08
C VAL A 91 -9.99 18.85 -4.54
N GLY A 92 -10.95 18.95 -3.62
CA GLY A 92 -12.33 19.36 -3.94
C GLY A 92 -13.14 18.29 -4.66
N ASN A 93 -12.74 17.02 -4.60
CA ASN A 93 -13.40 15.93 -5.34
C ASN A 93 -14.53 15.23 -4.57
N ALA A 94 -14.68 15.47 -3.26
CA ALA A 94 -15.77 14.90 -2.45
C ALA A 94 -16.10 15.79 -1.24
N VAL A 95 -17.38 15.81 -0.84
CA VAL A 95 -17.84 16.46 0.40
C VAL A 95 -17.73 15.47 1.55
N THR A 96 -16.98 15.81 2.60
CA THR A 96 -16.80 14.93 3.78
C THR A 96 -17.60 15.38 5.01
N ASP A 97 -18.13 16.60 5.01
CA ASP A 97 -18.85 17.15 6.16
C ASP A 97 -20.18 16.41 6.38
N GLY A 98 -20.47 16.09 7.65
CA GLY A 98 -21.65 15.32 8.03
C GLY A 98 -21.61 13.84 7.61
N ARG A 99 -20.46 13.31 7.19
CA ARG A 99 -20.32 11.90 6.78
C ARG A 99 -19.43 11.10 7.73
N HIS A 100 -19.79 9.84 7.93
CA HIS A 100 -18.91 8.86 8.59
C HIS A 100 -17.87 8.35 7.60
N ILE A 101 -16.65 8.12 8.10
CA ILE A 101 -15.58 7.45 7.34
C ILE A 101 -15.47 6.03 7.85
N VAL A 102 -15.55 5.07 6.95
CA VAL A 102 -15.32 3.65 7.21
C VAL A 102 -14.15 3.20 6.34
N VAL A 103 -13.17 2.55 6.96
CA VAL A 103 -12.01 1.99 6.25
C VAL A 103 -12.17 0.49 6.04
N GLY A 104 -11.51 -0.02 5.01
CA GLY A 104 -11.46 -1.44 4.69
C GLY A 104 -10.19 -1.77 3.91
N THR A 105 -9.87 -3.05 3.81
CA THR A 105 -8.76 -3.60 3.04
C THR A 105 -9.09 -3.53 1.55
N GLY A 106 -8.90 -2.33 1.00
CA GLY A 106 -9.24 -2.01 -0.38
C GLY A 106 -10.72 -1.72 -0.60
N SER A 107 -11.02 -1.08 -1.74
CA SER A 107 -12.37 -0.73 -2.15
C SER A 107 -13.26 -1.96 -2.40
N THR A 108 -12.66 -3.11 -2.78
CA THR A 108 -13.39 -4.38 -2.93
C THR A 108 -14.11 -4.79 -1.66
N GLN A 109 -13.44 -4.73 -0.50
CA GLN A 109 -14.08 -5.04 0.78
C GLN A 109 -15.20 -4.04 1.10
N LEU A 110 -14.95 -2.74 0.87
CA LEU A 110 -15.94 -1.68 1.13
C LEU A 110 -17.17 -1.79 0.24
N LEU A 111 -17.01 -2.16 -1.04
CA LEU A 111 -18.12 -2.40 -1.95
C LEU A 111 -18.99 -3.54 -1.41
N MET A 112 -18.39 -4.68 -1.06
CA MET A 112 -19.12 -5.82 -0.49
C MET A 112 -19.80 -5.47 0.83
N ALA A 113 -19.14 -4.71 1.71
CA ALA A 113 -19.72 -4.25 2.97
C ALA A 113 -20.91 -3.32 2.73
N ALA A 114 -20.82 -2.39 1.78
CA ALA A 114 -21.91 -1.49 1.42
C ALA A 114 -23.10 -2.26 0.84
N LEU A 115 -22.86 -3.23 -0.05
CA LEU A 115 -23.91 -4.09 -0.61
C LEU A 115 -24.61 -4.91 0.46
N TYR A 116 -23.84 -5.46 1.39
CA TYR A 116 -24.39 -6.19 2.53
C TYR A 116 -25.22 -5.28 3.43
N ALA A 117 -24.71 -4.08 3.78
CA ALA A 117 -25.41 -3.13 4.64
C ALA A 117 -26.71 -2.58 4.02
N LEU A 118 -26.75 -2.44 2.69
CA LEU A 118 -27.93 -2.02 1.94
C LEU A 118 -28.93 -3.18 1.74
N SER A 119 -28.48 -4.42 1.87
CA SER A 119 -29.35 -5.58 1.79
C SER A 119 -30.10 -5.75 3.11
N SER A 120 -31.43 -5.88 3.06
CA SER A 120 -32.22 -6.17 4.26
C SER A 120 -31.99 -7.63 4.66
N PRO A 121 -31.47 -7.92 5.88
CA PRO A 121 -31.27 -9.30 6.35
C PRO A 121 -32.59 -10.08 6.47
N SER A 122 -33.70 -9.36 6.59
CA SER A 122 -35.06 -9.88 6.72
C SER A 122 -35.86 -9.89 5.41
N ALA A 123 -35.25 -9.56 4.27
CA ALA A 123 -35.93 -9.58 2.99
C ALA A 123 -36.29 -11.02 2.59
N SER A 124 -37.52 -11.22 2.12
CA SER A 124 -37.99 -12.51 1.58
C SER A 124 -37.35 -12.87 0.23
N HIS A 125 -36.69 -11.90 -0.42
CA HIS A 125 -36.13 -12.03 -1.76
C HIS A 125 -34.74 -11.39 -1.83
N PRO A 126 -33.83 -11.92 -2.67
CA PRO A 126 -32.50 -11.34 -2.85
C PRO A 126 -32.57 -9.94 -3.48
N VAL A 127 -31.62 -9.08 -3.12
CA VAL A 127 -31.48 -7.74 -3.72
C VAL A 127 -30.82 -7.88 -5.08
N SER A 128 -31.42 -7.29 -6.11
CA SER A 128 -30.83 -7.23 -7.45
C SER A 128 -29.69 -6.21 -7.50
N LEU A 129 -28.47 -6.69 -7.77
CA LEU A 129 -27.30 -5.87 -8.04
C LEU A 129 -27.17 -5.65 -9.55
N VAL A 130 -27.14 -4.39 -9.99
CA VAL A 130 -26.94 -4.04 -11.40
C VAL A 130 -25.94 -2.89 -11.55
N ALA A 131 -25.21 -2.90 -12.67
CA ALA A 131 -24.33 -1.81 -13.08
C ALA A 131 -24.52 -1.55 -14.58
N ALA A 132 -24.47 -0.28 -15.01
CA ALA A 132 -24.58 0.08 -16.41
C ALA A 132 -23.35 -0.42 -17.20
N ALA A 133 -23.57 -0.98 -18.39
CA ALA A 133 -22.49 -1.47 -19.24
C ALA A 133 -21.82 -0.32 -20.04
N PRO A 134 -20.50 -0.38 -20.31
CA PRO A 134 -19.55 -1.37 -19.79
C PRO A 134 -19.24 -1.12 -18.30
N TYR A 135 -19.13 -2.21 -17.53
CA TYR A 135 -18.90 -2.16 -16.08
C TYR A 135 -17.56 -2.78 -15.69
N TYR A 136 -17.12 -2.49 -14.47
CA TYR A 136 -15.92 -3.07 -13.90
C TYR A 136 -16.07 -4.59 -13.76
N SER A 137 -15.22 -5.35 -14.46
CA SER A 137 -15.09 -6.78 -14.25
C SER A 137 -14.10 -7.00 -13.11
N ALA A 138 -14.58 -7.47 -11.96
CA ALA A 138 -13.70 -7.97 -10.91
C ALA A 138 -13.15 -9.32 -11.35
N SER A 139 -11.95 -9.34 -11.95
CA SER A 139 -11.21 -10.56 -12.24
C SER A 139 -10.80 -11.23 -10.91
N SER A 140 -11.11 -12.51 -10.79
CA SER A 140 -10.59 -13.43 -9.75
C SER A 140 -9.19 -13.91 -10.11
#